data_AF-Q6RV30-F1
#
_entry.id   AF-Q6RV30-F1
#
_cell.length_a   1.000
_cell.length_b   1.000
_cell.length_c   1.000
_cell.angle_alpha   90.00
_cell.angle_beta   90.00
_cell.angle_gamma   90.00
#
_symmetry.space_group_name_H-M   'P 1'
#
loop_
_entity.id
_entity.type
_entity.pdbx_description
1 polymer ?
#
loop_
_entity_poly.entity_id
_entity_poly.type
_entity_poly.pdbx_seq_one_letter_code
_entity_poly.pdbx_strand_id
1 'polypeptide(L)'
;ELVRTKTLVKNCIITIDATPFKQYYESHYLLPLGRKKDSKQATATTEEEDPITKKRGKEAMKKYEERQKYALVEPALEEQFLQGRLLAAISSRPGQCGRADGYILEGK
;
A
#
# COMPACT_ATOMS: atom_id res chain seq x y z
N GLU A 1 6.38 25.48 13.09
CA GLU A 1 6.13 24.81 14.40
C GLU A 1 5.45 23.45 14.34
N LEU A 2 4.20 23.29 13.87
CA LEU A 2 3.43 22.03 14.04
C LEU A 2 4.09 20.77 13.45
N VAL A 3 4.85 20.90 12.36
CA VAL A 3 5.63 19.80 11.78
C VAL A 3 6.78 19.38 12.69
N ARG A 4 7.47 20.34 13.33
CA ARG A 4 8.58 20.10 14.25
C ARG A 4 8.11 19.36 15.50
N THR A 5 6.93 19.72 16.01
CA THR A 5 6.31 19.09 17.19
C THR A 5 5.48 17.85 16.86
N LYS A 6 5.37 17.48 15.56
CA LYS A 6 4.58 16.34 15.07
C LYS A 6 3.11 16.37 15.54
N THR A 7 2.51 17.56 15.57
CA THR A 7 1.13 17.75 16.01
C THR A 7 0.16 17.36 14.90
N LEU A 8 -0.77 16.43 15.20
CA LEU A 8 -1.77 15.95 14.24
C LEU A 8 -2.95 16.91 14.13
N VAL A 9 -3.15 17.47 12.93
CA VAL A 9 -4.26 18.39 12.62
C VAL A 9 -4.88 18.01 11.28
N LYS A 10 -6.11 18.48 11.02
CA LYS A 10 -6.73 18.35 9.70
C LYS A 10 -5.82 18.97 8.63
N ASN A 11 -5.73 18.33 7.47
CA ASN A 11 -4.83 18.64 6.36
C ASN A 11 -3.33 18.51 6.65
N CYS A 12 -2.94 17.93 7.78
CA CYS A 12 -1.54 17.59 8.01
C CYS A 12 -1.11 16.47 7.05
N ILE A 13 0.04 16.65 6.39
CA ILE A 13 0.67 15.63 5.56
C ILE A 13 1.52 14.73 6.46
N ILE A 14 1.22 13.44 6.43
CA ILE A 14 1.85 12.42 7.27
C ILE A 14 2.43 11.30 6.40
N THR A 15 3.45 10.63 6.91
CA THR A 15 3.93 9.37 6.35
C THR A 15 3.30 8.20 7.11
N ILE A 16 2.66 7.27 6.40
CA ILE A 16 2.05 6.06 6.98
C ILE A 16 2.79 4.80 6.50
N ASP A 17 2.62 3.70 7.23
CA ASP A 17 3.16 2.39 6.84
C ASP A 17 2.47 1.86 5.58
N ALA A 18 3.27 1.46 4.59
CA ALA A 18 2.79 0.92 3.32
C ALA A 18 2.46 -0.59 3.37
N THR A 19 2.96 -1.31 4.39
CA THR A 19 2.86 -2.77 4.50
C THR A 19 1.43 -3.33 4.37
N PRO A 20 0.41 -2.84 5.10
CA PRO A 20 -0.94 -3.39 4.99
C PRO A 20 -1.55 -3.17 3.59
N PHE A 21 -1.27 -2.03 2.96
CA PHE A 21 -1.76 -1.73 1.60
C PHE A 21 -1.08 -2.61 0.55
N LYS A 22 0.23 -2.84 0.71
CA LYS A 22 0.99 -3.75 -0.15
C LYS A 22 0.48 -5.19 -0.04
N GLN A 23 0.25 -5.70 1.18
CA GLN A 23 -0.32 -7.03 1.40
C GLN A 23 -1.69 -7.18 0.73
N TYR A 24 -2.56 -6.17 0.89
CA TYR A 24 -3.85 -6.16 0.21
C TYR A 24 -3.70 -6.21 -1.31
N TYR A 25 -2.86 -5.35 -1.88
CA TYR A 25 -2.63 -5.27 -3.32
C TYR A 25 -2.12 -6.61 -3.90
N GLU A 26 -1.09 -7.20 -3.28
CA GLU A 26 -0.53 -8.49 -3.72
C GLU A 26 -1.58 -9.61 -3.63
N SER A 27 -2.44 -9.59 -2.61
CA SER A 27 -3.55 -10.55 -2.49
C SER A 27 -4.69 -10.31 -3.49
N HIS A 28 -4.92 -9.06 -3.88
CA HIS A 28 -6.06 -8.68 -4.72
C HIS A 28 -5.77 -8.87 -6.21
N TYR A 29 -4.56 -8.51 -6.65
CA TYR A 29 -4.13 -8.51 -8.05
C TYR A 29 -3.15 -9.63 -8.40
N LEU A 30 -2.54 -10.30 -7.42
CA LEU A 30 -1.48 -11.30 -7.63
C LEU A 30 -0.26 -10.74 -8.38
N LEU A 31 -0.03 -9.44 -8.23
CA LEU A 31 1.10 -8.74 -8.81
C LEU A 31 2.00 -8.22 -7.70
N PRO A 32 3.33 -8.34 -7.82
CA PRO A 32 4.26 -7.81 -6.83
C PRO A 32 4.24 -6.29 -6.85
N LEU A 33 4.24 -5.66 -5.67
CA LEU A 33 4.29 -4.20 -5.54
C LEU A 33 5.48 -3.78 -4.66
N GLY A 34 6.34 -2.90 -5.18
CA GLY A 34 7.49 -2.40 -4.41
C GLY A 34 8.43 -3.50 -3.91
N ARG A 35 8.66 -4.56 -4.71
CA ARG A 35 9.70 -5.58 -4.45
C ARG A 35 10.99 -5.13 -5.17
N LYS A 36 12.11 -4.95 -4.45
CA LYS A 36 13.41 -4.65 -5.08
C LYS A 36 13.84 -5.84 -5.93
N LYS A 37 14.21 -5.58 -7.20
CA LYS A 37 14.61 -6.61 -8.17
C LYS A 37 15.77 -7.50 -7.72
N ASP A 38 16.63 -7.06 -6.78
CA ASP A 38 17.86 -7.77 -6.40
C ASP A 38 17.99 -8.13 -4.91
N SER A 39 17.00 -7.85 -4.07
CA SER A 39 17.10 -8.21 -2.64
C SER A 39 16.48 -9.58 -2.37
N LYS A 40 17.30 -10.49 -1.84
CA LYS A 40 16.96 -11.79 -1.20
C LYS A 40 15.91 -11.70 -0.06
N GLN A 41 15.21 -10.58 0.07
CA GLN A 41 14.05 -10.39 0.94
C GLN A 41 12.74 -10.78 0.24
N ALA A 42 12.77 -11.06 -1.06
CA ALA A 42 11.65 -11.67 -1.79
C ALA A 42 11.51 -13.20 -1.55
N THR A 43 12.40 -13.79 -0.75
CA THR A 43 12.51 -15.25 -0.52
C THR A 43 12.50 -15.63 0.97
N ALA A 44 12.01 -14.77 1.86
CA ALA A 44 12.24 -14.93 3.31
C ALA A 44 11.00 -15.06 4.20
N THR A 45 9.81 -15.29 3.65
CA THR A 45 8.66 -15.76 4.45
C THR A 45 7.83 -16.69 3.58
N THR A 46 8.15 -17.99 3.67
CA THR A 46 7.29 -19.13 3.30
C THR A 46 6.66 -19.06 1.90
N GLU A 47 7.31 -19.71 0.93
CA GLU A 47 6.81 -19.89 -0.46
C GLU A 47 5.39 -20.48 -0.54
N GLU A 48 4.85 -21.04 0.55
CA GLU A 48 3.47 -21.55 0.69
C GLU A 48 2.44 -20.52 1.19
N GLU A 49 2.85 -19.42 1.83
CA GLU A 49 1.95 -18.37 2.34
C GLU A 49 1.89 -17.14 1.44
N ASP A 50 2.78 -17.03 0.45
CA ASP A 50 2.77 -15.94 -0.51
C ASP A 50 1.46 -15.96 -1.32
N PRO A 51 0.62 -14.91 -1.26
CA PRO A 51 -0.65 -14.89 -1.96
C PRO A 51 -0.47 -14.98 -3.48
N ILE A 52 0.70 -14.63 -4.00
CA ILE A 52 1.02 -14.65 -5.43
C ILE A 52 1.22 -16.08 -5.95
N THR A 53 1.99 -16.91 -5.23
CA THR A 53 2.42 -18.25 -5.69
C THR A 53 1.37 -19.34 -5.45
N LYS A 54 0.37 -19.07 -4.60
CA LYS A 54 -0.69 -20.03 -4.27
C LYS A 54 -1.48 -20.47 -5.52
N LYS A 55 -1.48 -21.78 -5.77
CA LYS A 55 -2.26 -22.40 -6.86
C LYS A 55 -3.76 -22.18 -6.65
N ARG A 56 -4.47 -21.85 -7.73
CA ARG A 56 -5.91 -21.54 -7.73
C ARG A 56 -6.62 -22.23 -8.89
N GLY A 57 -7.92 -22.44 -8.75
CA GLY A 57 -8.77 -22.99 -9.81
C GLY A 57 -8.93 -22.03 -11.00
N LYS A 58 -9.36 -22.57 -12.15
CA LYS A 58 -9.48 -21.82 -13.42
C LYS A 58 -10.41 -20.60 -13.31
N GLU A 59 -11.55 -20.74 -12.64
CA GLU A 59 -12.52 -19.65 -12.45
C GLU A 59 -11.96 -18.51 -11.59
N ALA A 60 -11.24 -18.87 -10.51
CA ALA A 60 -10.57 -17.90 -9.67
C ALA A 60 -9.48 -17.15 -10.45
N MET A 61 -8.68 -17.85 -11.27
CA MET A 61 -7.67 -17.21 -12.12
C MET A 61 -8.27 -16.23 -13.11
N LYS A 62 -9.37 -16.60 -13.79
CA LYS A 62 -10.09 -15.68 -14.69
C LYS A 62 -10.51 -14.38 -14.00
N LYS A 63 -10.96 -14.46 -12.73
CA LYS A 63 -11.31 -13.28 -11.92
C LYS A 63 -10.08 -12.39 -11.66
N TYR A 64 -8.91 -12.96 -11.41
CA TYR A 64 -7.69 -12.19 -11.21
C TYR A 64 -7.19 -11.55 -12.52
N GLU A 65 -7.26 -12.28 -13.64
CA GLU A 65 -6.93 -11.73 -14.96
C GLU A 65 -7.80 -10.51 -15.32
N GLU A 66 -9.09 -10.55 -14.96
CA GLU A 66 -9.99 -9.40 -15.11
C GLU A 66 -9.58 -8.21 -14.23
N ARG A 67 -9.16 -8.47 -12.99
CA ARG A 67 -8.67 -7.42 -12.07
C ARG A 67 -7.35 -6.82 -12.52
N GLN A 68 -6.43 -7.64 -13.02
CA GLN A 68 -5.08 -7.23 -13.44
C GLN A 68 -5.10 -6.14 -14.53
N LYS A 69 -6.18 -6.07 -15.33
CA LYS A 69 -6.39 -4.99 -16.31
C LYS A 69 -6.40 -3.59 -15.69
N TYR A 70 -6.77 -3.48 -14.42
CA TYR A 70 -6.84 -2.21 -13.67
C TYR A 70 -5.76 -2.10 -12.59
N ALA A 71 -4.73 -2.95 -12.64
CA ALA A 71 -3.69 -2.99 -11.61
C ALA A 71 -2.56 -1.99 -11.86
N LEU A 72 -2.72 -1.04 -12.78
CA LEU A 72 -1.66 -0.05 -13.03
C LEU A 72 -1.58 0.89 -11.82
N VAL A 73 -0.40 0.98 -11.20
CA VAL A 73 -0.09 1.91 -10.12
C VAL A 73 0.79 3.03 -10.65
N GLU A 74 0.54 4.27 -10.20
CA GLU A 74 1.34 5.42 -10.62
C GLU A 74 2.81 5.26 -10.14
N PRO A 75 3.82 5.61 -10.97
CA PRO A 75 5.24 5.44 -10.60
C PRO A 75 5.61 6.11 -9.28
N ALA A 76 5.04 7.28 -8.97
CA ALA A 76 5.28 7.99 -7.71
C ALA A 76 4.80 7.21 -6.48
N LEU A 77 3.72 6.43 -6.61
CA LEU A 77 3.24 5.54 -5.56
C LEU A 77 4.12 4.29 -5.47
N GLU A 78 4.57 3.72 -6.59
CA GLU A 78 5.49 2.57 -6.59
C GLU A 78 6.79 2.88 -5.83
N GLU A 79 7.37 4.08 -6.02
CA GLU A 79 8.54 4.53 -5.27
C GLU A 79 8.27 4.63 -3.76
N GLN A 80 7.10 5.13 -3.36
CA GLN A 80 6.69 5.20 -1.95
C GLN A 80 6.48 3.81 -1.34
N PHE A 81 5.89 2.87 -2.10
CA PHE A 81 5.77 1.47 -1.69
C PHE A 81 7.13 0.79 -1.54
N LEU A 82 8.11 1.13 -2.38
CA LEU A 82 9.49 0.64 -2.26
C LEU A 82 10.19 1.16 -1.01
N GLN A 83 9.91 2.42 -0.62
CA GLN A 83 10.40 3.02 0.61
C GLN A 83 9.68 2.50 1.86
N GLY A 84 8.52 1.85 1.70
CA GLY A 84 7.68 1.37 2.79
C GLY A 84 6.89 2.47 3.50
N ARG A 85 6.83 3.68 2.95
CA ARG A 85 6.15 4.84 3.55
C ARG A 85 5.33 5.58 2.50
N LEU A 86 4.03 5.71 2.75
CA LEU A 86 3.11 6.43 1.87
C LEU A 86 2.81 7.81 2.45
N LEU A 87 2.65 8.81 1.58
CA LEU A 87 2.17 10.12 1.96
C LEU A 87 0.64 10.12 2.04
N ALA A 88 0.10 10.65 3.13
CA ALA A 88 -1.34 10.77 3.35
C ALA A 88 -1.69 12.12 3.98
N ALA A 89 -2.92 12.57 3.78
CA ALA A 89 -3.47 13.76 4.42
C ALA A 89 -4.55 13.39 5.44
N ILE A 90 -4.46 13.95 6.64
CA ILE A 90 -5.51 13.78 7.67
C ILE A 90 -6.75 14.59 7.27
N SER A 91 -7.91 13.95 7.21
CA SER A 91 -9.18 14.59 6.89
C SER A 91 -10.02 14.89 8.14
N SER A 92 -9.81 14.12 9.21
CA SER A 92 -10.47 14.27 10.50
C SER A 92 -9.92 15.44 11.32
N ARG A 93 -10.59 15.76 12.44
CA ARG A 93 -10.10 16.72 13.44
C ARG A 93 -9.80 15.97 14.74
N PRO A 94 -8.57 15.47 14.94
CA PRO A 94 -8.23 14.59 16.06
C PRO A 94 -8.60 15.14 17.43
N GLY A 95 -8.46 16.45 17.65
CA GLY A 95 -8.83 17.10 18.93
C GLY A 95 -10.34 17.13 19.22
N GLN A 96 -11.20 16.81 18.25
CA GLN A 96 -12.66 16.74 18.42
C GLN A 96 -13.17 15.30 18.35
N CYS A 97 -12.70 14.51 17.37
CA CYS A 97 -13.19 13.16 17.14
C CYS A 97 -12.35 12.04 17.79
N GLY A 98 -11.18 12.35 18.32
CA GLY A 98 -10.26 11.36 18.92
C GLY A 98 -9.61 10.41 17.90
N ARG A 99 -9.72 10.70 16.59
CA ARG A 99 -9.17 9.86 15.50
C ARG A 99 -8.41 10.68 14.47
N ALA A 100 -7.41 10.06 13.84
CA ALA A 100 -6.56 10.65 12.81
C ALA A 100 -6.77 9.94 11.47
N ASP A 101 -7.99 10.04 10.96
CA ASP A 101 -8.40 9.37 9.72
C ASP A 101 -8.13 10.29 8.52
N GLY A 102 -7.76 9.70 7.38
CA GLY A 102 -7.27 10.43 6.21
C GLY A 102 -7.30 9.60 4.93
N TYR A 103 -6.71 10.16 3.89
CA TYR A 103 -6.58 9.54 2.57
C TYR A 103 -5.13 9.61 2.09
N ILE A 104 -4.72 8.61 1.30
CA ILE A 104 -3.39 8.57 0.66
C ILE A 104 -3.37 9.61 -0.46
N LEU A 105 -2.24 10.28 -0.62
CA LEU A 105 -2.04 11.23 -1.72
C LEU A 105 -1.71 10.45 -2.99
N GLU A 106 -2.54 10.65 -4.01
CA GLU A 106 -2.31 10.19 -5.38
C GLU A 106 -2.10 11.41 -6.30
N GLY A 107 -2.14 11.22 -7.63
CA GLY A 107 -2.06 12.30 -8.62
C GLY A 107 -3.02 13.49 -8.39
N LYS A 108 -3.07 14.40 -9.36
CA LYS A 108 -3.92 15.61 -9.27
C LYS A 108 -5.37 15.36 -9.65
#